data_AF-A0A1C7ZBM8-F1
#
_entry.id   AF-A0A1C7ZBM8-F1
#
_cell.length_a   1.000
_cell.length_b   1.000
_cell.length_c   1.000
_cell.angle_alpha   90.00
_cell.angle_beta   90.00
_cell.angle_gamma   90.00
#
_symmetry.space_group_name_H-M   'P 1'
#
loop_
_entity.id
_entity.type
_entity.pdbx_description
1 polymer ?
#
loop_
_entity_poly.entity_id
_entity_poly.type
_entity_poly.pdbx_seq_one_letter_code
_entity_poly.pdbx_strand_id
1 'polypeptide(L)'
;MPHAPCKTSIPKLFAPYLPQAHNHGVGIRAAAHLLVNIDPYPAMDEGDLIELFWDGCYVASKLLGKSDIGYTVVLRVPESFLQTGTIKTCYRVMKVGGAPVTSPSRKLRVKLDVPGGQLLTLSDEENQGLAPVSLPEAVIRYGLISRYAKTGMPLGIEPYLNMAPSDEITLRWGDVRMDLPPLKAENVGKAVSLIVPPTLILEAGREQQVDVTYCIIDRVGNNSRWAPAREINVNTQVNRCQ
;
A
#
# COMPACT_ATOMS: atom_id res chain seq x y z
N MET A 1 -41.80 -15.25 -46.90
CA MET A 1 -40.62 -15.59 -46.08
C MET A 1 -40.30 -14.38 -45.21
N PRO A 2 -40.50 -14.42 -43.89
CA PRO A 2 -40.13 -13.31 -43.03
C PRO A 2 -38.70 -13.52 -42.51
N HIS A 3 -37.82 -12.55 -42.78
CA HIS A 3 -36.50 -12.48 -42.18
C HIS A 3 -36.64 -12.31 -40.66
N ALA A 4 -36.12 -13.27 -39.90
CA ALA A 4 -36.00 -13.14 -38.45
C ALA A 4 -34.95 -12.05 -38.14
N PRO A 5 -35.23 -11.11 -37.22
CA PRO A 5 -34.22 -10.16 -36.76
C PRO A 5 -33.17 -10.93 -35.96
N CYS A 6 -31.92 -10.90 -36.45
CA CYS A 6 -30.77 -11.42 -35.73
C CYS A 6 -30.64 -10.64 -34.42
N LYS A 7 -31.02 -11.27 -33.30
CA LYS A 7 -30.80 -10.71 -31.96
C LYS A 7 -29.30 -10.80 -31.68
N THR A 8 -28.56 -9.76 -32.04
CA THR A 8 -27.16 -9.60 -31.65
C THR A 8 -27.15 -9.43 -30.13
N SER A 9 -26.87 -10.52 -29.40
CA SER A 9 -26.63 -10.46 -27.96
C SER A 9 -25.42 -9.57 -27.74
N ILE A 10 -25.60 -8.43 -27.06
CA ILE A 10 -24.50 -7.56 -26.66
C ILE A 10 -23.53 -8.43 -25.84
N PRO A 11 -22.25 -8.57 -26.25
CA PRO A 11 -21.26 -9.33 -25.49
C PRO A 11 -21.21 -8.80 -24.06
N LYS A 12 -21.48 -9.68 -23.08
CA LYS A 12 -21.36 -9.33 -21.67
C LYS A 12 -19.87 -9.23 -21.33
N LEU A 13 -19.35 -8.01 -21.40
CA LEU A 13 -17.97 -7.71 -20.99
C LEU A 13 -17.86 -7.68 -19.45
N PHE A 14 -16.73 -8.17 -18.94
CA PHE A 14 -16.38 -8.04 -17.52
C PHE A 14 -15.52 -6.81 -17.29
N ALA A 15 -15.54 -6.27 -16.07
CA ALA A 15 -14.66 -5.17 -15.69
C ALA A 15 -13.19 -5.60 -15.77
N PRO A 16 -12.27 -4.70 -16.14
CA PRO A 16 -10.85 -4.99 -16.06
C PRO A 16 -10.39 -5.18 -14.61
N TYR A 17 -9.26 -5.85 -14.41
CA TYR A 17 -8.62 -6.00 -13.10
C TYR A 17 -7.14 -5.69 -13.15
N LEU A 18 -6.55 -5.39 -11.99
CA LEU A 18 -5.16 -4.97 -11.85
C LEU A 18 -4.51 -5.88 -10.82
N PRO A 19 -3.68 -6.85 -11.25
CA PRO A 19 -3.02 -7.78 -10.33
C PRO A 19 -2.15 -7.09 -9.28
N GLN A 20 -1.62 -5.91 -9.61
CA GLN A 20 -0.74 -5.13 -8.73
C GLN A 20 -1.49 -4.28 -7.70
N ALA A 21 -2.83 -4.26 -7.73
CA ALA A 21 -3.61 -3.44 -6.80
C ALA A 21 -3.73 -4.11 -5.42
N HIS A 22 -3.35 -3.39 -4.36
CA HIS A 22 -3.52 -3.82 -2.98
C HIS A 22 -4.79 -3.21 -2.39
N ASN A 23 -5.72 -4.02 -1.88
CA ASN A 23 -7.01 -3.56 -1.32
C ASN A 23 -7.76 -2.57 -2.21
N HIS A 24 -7.80 -2.82 -3.53
CA HIS A 24 -8.38 -1.92 -4.55
C HIS A 24 -7.63 -0.60 -4.77
N GLY A 25 -6.40 -0.50 -4.27
CA GLY A 25 -5.54 0.66 -4.40
C GLY A 25 -4.28 0.40 -5.23
N VAL A 26 -3.75 1.45 -5.83
CA VAL A 26 -2.48 1.45 -6.57
C VAL A 26 -1.51 2.37 -5.85
N GLY A 27 -0.45 1.79 -5.29
CA GLY A 27 0.68 2.50 -4.69
C GLY A 27 1.74 2.92 -5.69
N ILE A 28 2.73 3.70 -5.24
CA ILE A 28 3.79 4.29 -6.08
C ILE A 28 4.61 3.22 -6.83
N ARG A 29 4.89 2.07 -6.20
CA ARG A 29 5.66 0.99 -6.85
C ARG A 29 4.89 0.32 -7.98
N ALA A 30 3.59 0.09 -7.77
CA ALA A 30 2.71 -0.47 -8.79
C ALA A 30 2.52 0.53 -9.95
N ALA A 31 2.46 1.83 -9.64
CA ALA A 31 2.27 2.90 -10.61
C ALA A 31 3.35 2.94 -11.71
N ALA A 32 4.63 2.71 -11.37
CA ALA A 32 5.74 2.73 -12.33
C ALA A 32 5.57 1.74 -13.51
N HIS A 33 4.92 0.61 -13.26
CA HIS A 33 4.69 -0.46 -14.24
C HIS A 33 3.27 -1.00 -14.17
N LEU A 34 2.28 -0.11 -14.12
CA LEU A 34 0.89 -0.50 -13.90
C LEU A 34 0.31 -1.25 -15.10
N LEU A 35 -0.20 -2.46 -14.84
CA LEU A 35 -0.85 -3.32 -15.82
C LEU A 35 -2.34 -3.47 -15.53
N VAL A 36 -3.11 -3.41 -16.60
CA VAL A 36 -4.55 -3.70 -16.61
C VAL A 36 -4.78 -4.96 -17.43
N ASN A 37 -5.42 -5.93 -16.80
CA ASN A 37 -5.78 -7.21 -17.40
C ASN A 37 -7.24 -7.20 -17.82
N ILE A 38 -7.47 -7.74 -19.01
CA ILE A 38 -8.78 -7.95 -19.61
C ILE A 38 -8.86 -9.41 -19.99
N ASP A 39 -9.70 -10.16 -19.28
CA ASP A 39 -9.91 -11.57 -19.57
C ASP A 39 -10.64 -11.75 -20.92
N PRO A 40 -10.49 -12.94 -21.55
CA PRO A 40 -11.21 -13.27 -22.76
C PRO A 40 -12.71 -13.04 -22.60
N TYR A 41 -13.34 -12.46 -23.63
CA TYR A 41 -14.77 -12.17 -23.63
C TYR A 41 -15.51 -13.01 -24.69
N PRO A 42 -16.85 -13.15 -24.56
CA PRO A 42 -17.63 -13.90 -25.53
C PRO A 42 -17.47 -13.36 -26.96
N ALA A 43 -17.23 -14.27 -27.91
CA ALA A 43 -16.97 -13.94 -29.31
C ALA A 43 -15.76 -13.00 -29.51
N MET A 44 -14.73 -13.08 -28.66
CA MET A 44 -13.41 -12.50 -28.92
C MET A 44 -12.84 -13.06 -30.23
N ASP A 45 -12.43 -12.17 -31.14
CA ASP A 45 -12.01 -12.55 -32.48
C ASP A 45 -10.78 -11.76 -32.94
N GLU A 46 -10.08 -12.30 -33.94
CA GLU A 46 -8.96 -11.62 -34.58
C GLU A 46 -9.44 -10.32 -35.25
N GLY A 47 -8.67 -9.24 -35.09
CA GLY A 47 -9.01 -7.92 -35.62
C GLY A 47 -9.93 -7.09 -34.73
N ASP A 48 -10.42 -7.62 -33.60
CA ASP A 48 -11.02 -6.78 -32.56
C ASP A 48 -9.98 -5.77 -32.03
N LEU A 49 -10.39 -4.52 -31.84
CA LEU A 49 -9.56 -3.49 -31.20
C LEU A 49 -10.06 -3.23 -29.78
N ILE A 50 -9.18 -3.43 -28.80
CA ILE A 50 -9.42 -3.07 -27.40
C ILE A 50 -8.79 -1.71 -27.13
N GLU A 51 -9.58 -0.77 -26.62
CA GLU A 51 -9.13 0.53 -26.14
C GLU A 51 -9.31 0.62 -24.62
N LEU A 52 -8.24 0.94 -23.90
CA LEU A 52 -8.27 1.15 -22.46
C LEU A 52 -8.50 2.63 -22.15
N PHE A 53 -9.37 2.87 -21.16
CA PHE A 53 -9.64 4.19 -20.62
C PHE A 53 -9.29 4.25 -19.14
N TRP A 54 -8.65 5.35 -18.75
CA TRP A 54 -8.26 5.68 -17.38
C TRP A 54 -8.84 7.03 -17.02
N ASP A 55 -9.79 7.04 -16.09
CA ASP A 55 -10.60 8.20 -15.72
C ASP A 55 -11.24 8.93 -16.91
N GLY A 56 -11.65 8.16 -17.92
CA GLY A 56 -12.25 8.67 -19.16
C GLY A 56 -11.24 9.05 -20.24
N CYS A 57 -9.94 9.13 -19.93
CA CYS A 57 -8.90 9.38 -20.92
C CYS A 57 -8.46 8.09 -21.60
N TYR A 58 -8.32 8.11 -22.92
CA TYR A 58 -7.69 7.01 -23.66
C TYR A 58 -6.21 6.89 -23.25
N VAL A 59 -5.76 5.68 -22.94
CA VAL A 59 -4.38 5.42 -22.46
C VAL A 59 -3.60 4.43 -23.32
N ALA A 60 -4.25 3.37 -23.78
CA ALA A 60 -3.60 2.31 -24.52
C ALA A 60 -4.62 1.57 -25.39
N SER A 61 -4.13 0.86 -26.39
CA SER A 61 -4.95 -0.06 -27.15
C SER A 61 -4.16 -1.28 -27.61
N LYS A 62 -4.89 -2.31 -28.02
CA LYS A 62 -4.33 -3.49 -28.69
C LYS A 62 -5.30 -4.00 -29.74
N LEU A 63 -4.80 -4.14 -30.96
CA LEU A 63 -5.45 -4.91 -32.02
C LEU A 63 -5.16 -6.40 -31.79
N LEU A 64 -6.20 -7.22 -31.69
CA LEU A 64 -6.07 -8.63 -31.39
C LEU A 64 -5.60 -9.43 -32.60
N GLY A 65 -4.56 -10.23 -32.42
CA GLY A 65 -4.13 -11.25 -33.36
C GLY A 65 -4.60 -12.65 -32.95
N LYS A 66 -4.36 -13.65 -33.80
CA LYS A 66 -4.70 -15.06 -33.52
C LYS A 66 -4.15 -15.59 -32.20
N SER A 67 -2.95 -15.16 -31.81
CA SER A 67 -2.30 -15.58 -30.56
C SER A 67 -2.96 -15.04 -29.30
N ASP A 68 -3.80 -14.01 -29.42
CA ASP A 68 -4.46 -13.38 -28.28
C ASP A 68 -5.79 -14.06 -27.92
N ILE A 69 -6.37 -14.80 -28.85
CA ILE A 69 -7.71 -15.36 -28.70
C ILE A 69 -7.73 -16.42 -27.61
N GLY A 70 -8.62 -16.23 -26.63
CA GLY A 70 -8.72 -17.11 -25.47
C GLY A 70 -7.71 -16.82 -24.36
N TYR A 71 -6.86 -15.81 -24.51
CA TYR A 71 -5.89 -15.39 -23.49
C TYR A 71 -6.16 -13.99 -22.95
N THR A 72 -5.76 -13.75 -21.70
CA THR A 72 -5.87 -12.43 -21.06
C THR A 72 -5.02 -11.40 -21.81
N VAL A 73 -5.67 -10.30 -22.17
CA VAL A 73 -4.99 -9.15 -22.77
C VAL A 73 -4.46 -8.25 -21.66
N VAL A 74 -3.19 -7.87 -21.77
CA VAL A 74 -2.51 -7.01 -20.80
C VAL A 74 -2.17 -5.69 -21.46
N LEU A 75 -2.61 -4.59 -20.87
CA LEU A 75 -2.33 -3.23 -21.32
C LEU A 75 -1.64 -2.44 -20.21
N ARG A 76 -0.60 -1.67 -20.57
CA ARG A 76 0.13 -0.82 -19.63
C ARG A 76 -0.53 0.55 -19.54
N VAL A 77 -0.68 1.07 -18.31
CA VAL A 77 -1.04 2.46 -18.06
C VAL A 77 0.26 3.25 -17.88
N PRO A 78 0.54 4.27 -18.71
CA PRO A 78 1.71 5.12 -18.52
C PRO A 78 1.61 5.93 -17.22
N GLU A 79 2.73 6.11 -16.53
CA GLU A 79 2.78 6.82 -15.24
C GLU A 79 2.26 8.27 -15.33
N SER A 80 2.39 8.92 -16.50
CA SER A 80 1.86 10.26 -16.75
C SER A 80 0.34 10.40 -16.59
N PHE A 81 -0.41 9.30 -16.62
CA PHE A 81 -1.86 9.29 -16.39
C PHE A 81 -2.23 9.04 -14.91
N LEU A 82 -1.25 8.74 -14.06
CA LEU A 82 -1.47 8.38 -12.68
C LEU A 82 -1.33 9.62 -11.79
N GLN A 83 -2.44 9.96 -11.13
CA GLN A 83 -2.49 11.03 -10.13
C GLN A 83 -3.14 10.48 -8.86
N THR A 84 -2.68 10.92 -7.68
CA THR A 84 -3.31 10.57 -6.41
C THR A 84 -4.79 10.95 -6.45
N GLY A 85 -5.68 9.99 -6.20
CA GLY A 85 -7.11 10.20 -6.34
C GLY A 85 -7.92 8.92 -6.42
N THR A 86 -9.23 9.08 -6.57
CA THR A 86 -10.12 7.97 -6.88
C THR A 86 -10.41 8.00 -8.37
N ILE A 87 -10.14 6.91 -9.06
CA ILE A 87 -10.27 6.81 -10.52
C ILE A 87 -11.20 5.67 -10.91
N LYS A 88 -11.64 5.68 -12.16
CA LYS A 88 -12.33 4.56 -12.79
C LYS A 88 -11.58 4.15 -14.05
N THR A 89 -11.42 2.85 -14.26
CA THR A 89 -10.89 2.30 -15.51
C THR A 89 -11.86 1.33 -16.15
N CYS A 90 -12.01 1.40 -17.46
CA CYS A 90 -12.80 0.49 -18.28
C CYS A 90 -12.10 0.32 -19.63
N TYR A 91 -12.57 -0.64 -20.42
CA TYR A 91 -12.14 -0.78 -21.80
C TYR A 91 -13.34 -0.79 -22.74
N ARG A 92 -13.05 -0.54 -24.01
CA ARG A 92 -14.01 -0.60 -25.10
C ARG A 92 -13.50 -1.57 -26.15
N VAL A 93 -14.37 -2.44 -26.61
CA VAL A 93 -14.09 -3.37 -27.71
C VAL A 93 -14.77 -2.84 -28.97
N MET A 94 -14.00 -2.69 -30.04
CA MET A 94 -14.49 -2.36 -31.37
C MET A 94 -14.32 -3.58 -32.26
N LYS A 95 -15.45 -4.13 -32.71
CA LYS A 95 -15.49 -5.26 -33.63
C LYS A 95 -15.60 -4.76 -35.06
N VAL A 96 -15.00 -5.48 -36.00
CA VAL A 96 -15.14 -5.18 -37.44
C VAL A 96 -16.62 -5.26 -37.82
N GLY A 97 -17.19 -4.16 -38.33
CA GLY A 97 -18.60 -4.08 -38.71
C GLY A 97 -19.61 -4.08 -37.54
N GLY A 98 -19.13 -4.02 -36.30
CA GLY A 98 -19.97 -3.99 -35.09
C GLY A 98 -19.99 -2.62 -34.40
N ALA A 99 -21.02 -2.40 -33.57
CA ALA A 99 -21.04 -1.24 -32.68
C ALA A 99 -20.01 -1.42 -31.54
N PRO A 100 -19.35 -0.35 -31.08
CA PRO A 100 -18.46 -0.41 -29.92
C PRO A 100 -19.20 -0.85 -28.66
N VAL A 101 -18.58 -1.70 -27.85
CA VAL A 101 -19.13 -2.19 -26.58
C VAL A 101 -18.17 -1.84 -25.45
N THR A 102 -18.66 -1.13 -24.43
CA THR A 102 -17.86 -0.68 -23.28
C THR A 102 -18.08 -1.59 -22.09
N SER A 103 -16.99 -1.97 -21.40
CA SER A 103 -17.05 -2.76 -20.18
C SER A 103 -17.63 -1.97 -19.01
N PRO A 104 -18.12 -2.65 -17.95
CA PRO A 104 -18.26 -2.03 -16.64
C PRO A 104 -16.93 -1.43 -16.17
N SER A 105 -17.00 -0.34 -15.40
CA SER A 105 -15.80 0.30 -14.84
C SER A 105 -15.34 -0.35 -13.55
N ARG A 106 -14.03 -0.49 -13.38
CA ARG A 106 -13.35 -0.79 -12.12
C ARG A 106 -12.98 0.51 -11.42
N LYS A 107 -13.49 0.72 -10.20
CA LYS A 107 -13.13 1.87 -9.34
C LYS A 107 -11.93 1.51 -8.48
N LEU A 108 -10.94 2.40 -8.41
CA LEU A 108 -9.69 2.18 -7.69
C LEU A 108 -9.27 3.47 -6.99
N ARG A 109 -8.37 3.35 -6.00
CA ARG A 109 -7.71 4.50 -5.38
C ARG A 109 -6.23 4.51 -5.72
N VAL A 110 -5.76 5.56 -6.37
CA VAL A 110 -4.33 5.79 -6.59
C VAL A 110 -3.82 6.64 -5.43
N LYS A 111 -2.73 6.23 -4.80
CA LYS A 111 -2.02 7.03 -3.79
C LYS A 111 -0.52 6.89 -4.06
N LEU A 112 0.07 7.94 -4.61
CA LEU A 112 1.49 7.99 -4.96
C LEU A 112 2.33 8.53 -3.81
N ASP A 113 1.71 9.27 -2.90
CA ASP A 113 2.37 9.85 -1.74
C ASP A 113 2.63 8.78 -0.66
N VAL A 114 3.89 8.53 -0.33
CA VAL A 114 4.30 7.49 0.64
C VAL A 114 4.28 8.05 2.07
N PRO A 115 3.86 7.27 3.10
CA PRO A 115 3.98 7.70 4.49
C PRO A 115 5.43 8.05 4.85
N GLY A 116 5.63 9.20 5.50
CA GLY A 116 6.97 9.72 5.80
C GLY A 116 7.66 10.41 4.62
N GLY A 117 7.02 10.49 3.44
CA GLY A 117 7.57 11.16 2.27
C GLY A 117 8.49 10.29 1.42
N GLN A 118 9.10 10.93 0.41
CA GLN A 118 10.02 10.29 -0.51
C GLN A 118 11.37 10.07 0.18
N LEU A 119 11.96 8.87 0.01
CA LEU A 119 13.31 8.60 0.48
C LEU A 119 14.32 9.50 -0.25
N LEU A 120 15.32 10.00 0.48
CA LEU A 120 16.40 10.81 -0.09
C LEU A 120 17.28 9.97 -1.03
N THR A 121 17.52 8.69 -0.69
CA THR A 121 18.16 7.73 -1.58
C THR A 121 17.39 6.41 -1.66
N LEU A 122 17.49 5.71 -2.79
CA LEU A 122 16.78 4.44 -3.03
C LEU A 122 17.35 3.25 -2.22
N SER A 123 18.57 3.39 -1.69
CA SER A 123 19.25 2.38 -0.88
C SER A 123 18.97 2.50 0.62
N ASP A 124 18.30 3.57 1.06
CA ASP A 124 18.07 3.77 2.49
C ASP A 124 17.05 2.76 3.02
N GLU A 125 17.48 1.96 3.99
CA GLU A 125 16.58 1.16 4.82
C GLU A 125 15.81 2.03 5.81
N GLU A 126 16.30 3.25 6.03
CA GLU A 126 15.81 4.24 6.98
C GLU A 126 15.22 5.48 6.27
N ASN A 127 14.05 5.92 6.70
CA ASN A 127 13.36 7.08 6.17
C ASN A 127 13.53 8.29 7.10
N GLN A 128 14.44 9.20 6.71
CA GLN A 128 14.71 10.45 7.44
C GLN A 128 13.51 11.42 7.50
N GLY A 129 12.45 11.19 6.73
CA GLY A 129 11.20 11.94 6.82
C GLY A 129 10.27 11.49 7.97
N LEU A 130 10.63 10.41 8.67
CA LEU A 130 9.96 9.97 9.90
C LEU A 130 10.74 10.42 11.13
N ALA A 131 10.04 10.87 12.16
CA ALA A 131 10.65 11.15 13.45
C ALA A 131 10.97 9.82 14.17
N PRO A 132 12.12 9.70 14.88
CA PRO A 132 12.35 8.60 15.81
C PRO A 132 11.24 8.54 16.88
N VAL A 133 11.06 7.38 17.50
CA VAL A 133 10.09 7.25 18.60
C VAL A 133 10.38 8.25 19.73
N SER A 134 9.31 8.83 20.26
CA SER A 134 9.33 9.69 21.44
C SER A 134 9.32 8.82 22.68
N LEU A 135 10.28 9.07 23.58
CA LEU A 135 10.49 8.33 24.82
C LEU A 135 10.25 9.26 26.02
N PRO A 136 9.89 8.73 27.19
CA PRO A 136 9.94 9.51 28.42
C PRO A 136 11.36 10.02 28.70
N GLU A 137 11.49 11.29 29.12
CA GLU A 137 12.79 11.92 29.45
C GLU A 137 13.63 11.09 30.43
N ALA A 138 12.97 10.42 31.38
CA ALA A 138 13.64 9.52 32.32
C ALA A 138 14.32 8.33 31.64
N VAL A 139 13.74 7.79 30.56
CA VAL A 139 14.34 6.69 29.79
C VAL A 139 15.50 7.20 28.95
N ILE A 140 15.36 8.39 28.33
CA ILE A 140 16.45 9.02 27.56
C ILE A 140 17.66 9.24 28.46
N ARG A 141 17.45 9.77 29.66
CA ARG A 141 18.53 10.16 30.58
C ARG A 141 19.15 9.00 31.34
N TYR A 142 18.35 8.03 31.78
CA TYR A 142 18.79 6.98 32.71
C TYR A 142 18.71 5.57 32.13
N GLY A 143 18.27 5.43 30.88
CA GLY A 143 17.99 4.14 30.26
C GLY A 143 16.67 3.52 30.72
N LEU A 144 16.43 2.30 30.28
CA LEU A 144 15.25 1.52 30.64
C LEU A 144 15.27 1.18 32.13
N ILE A 145 14.32 1.74 32.86
CA ILE A 145 14.15 1.51 34.30
C ILE A 145 13.29 0.26 34.53
N SER A 146 13.66 -0.58 35.49
CA SER A 146 13.03 -1.87 35.81
C SER A 146 11.51 -1.84 36.01
N ARG A 147 10.92 -0.69 36.38
CA ARG A 147 9.45 -0.55 36.50
C ARG A 147 8.72 -0.82 35.19
N TYR A 148 9.32 -0.46 34.05
CA TYR A 148 8.69 -0.60 32.73
C TYR A 148 8.60 -2.07 32.31
N ALA A 149 9.48 -2.93 32.84
CA ALA A 149 9.35 -4.38 32.71
C ALA A 149 8.16 -4.97 33.50
N LYS A 150 7.43 -4.15 34.27
CA LYS A 150 6.19 -4.56 34.96
C LYS A 150 4.96 -3.82 34.45
N THR A 151 5.08 -2.53 34.15
CA THR A 151 3.95 -1.66 33.77
C THR A 151 3.80 -1.45 32.27
N GLY A 152 4.81 -1.84 31.48
CA GLY A 152 4.94 -1.49 30.08
C GLY A 152 5.55 -0.12 29.91
N MET A 153 6.10 0.16 28.72
CA MET A 153 6.78 1.41 28.41
C MET A 153 5.93 2.28 27.48
N PRO A 154 5.57 3.51 27.88
CA PRO A 154 4.89 4.43 26.98
C PRO A 154 5.85 4.92 25.89
N LEU A 155 5.36 4.98 24.66
CA LEU A 155 6.02 5.50 23.48
C LEU A 155 5.08 6.44 22.72
N GLY A 156 5.67 7.42 22.03
CA GLY A 156 4.98 8.27 21.08
C GLY A 156 5.55 8.13 19.67
N ILE A 157 4.69 8.21 18.66
CA ILE A 157 5.06 8.42 17.26
C ILE A 157 4.46 9.75 16.85
N GLU A 158 5.31 10.68 16.41
CA GLU A 158 4.86 12.00 15.96
C GLU A 158 4.03 11.90 14.66
N PRO A 159 3.13 12.86 14.38
CA PRO A 159 2.49 12.95 13.09
C PRO A 159 3.53 12.97 11.97
N TYR A 160 3.28 12.21 10.90
CA TYR A 160 4.19 12.09 9.76
C TYR A 160 3.56 12.62 8.47
N LEU A 161 4.41 12.94 7.49
CA LEU A 161 3.94 13.37 6.18
C LEU A 161 3.13 12.26 5.49
N ASN A 162 2.03 12.63 4.84
CA ASN A 162 1.11 11.70 4.18
C ASN A 162 0.40 10.70 5.10
N MET A 163 0.32 11.01 6.40
CA MET A 163 -0.47 10.27 7.38
C MET A 163 -1.93 10.17 6.94
N ALA A 164 -2.45 8.95 6.91
CA ALA A 164 -3.79 8.67 6.40
C ALA A 164 -4.52 7.63 7.25
N PRO A 165 -5.86 7.61 7.21
CA PRO A 165 -6.59 6.54 7.87
C PRO A 165 -6.22 5.18 7.26
N SER A 166 -6.31 4.12 8.06
CA SER A 166 -5.93 2.75 7.69
C SER A 166 -4.44 2.57 7.42
N ASP A 167 -3.60 3.51 7.83
CA ASP A 167 -2.16 3.26 7.95
C ASP A 167 -1.95 2.23 9.07
N GLU A 168 -1.18 1.20 8.77
CA GLU A 168 -0.82 0.11 9.67
C GLU A 168 0.63 0.34 10.12
N ILE A 169 0.83 0.47 11.43
CA ILE A 169 2.14 0.76 12.02
C ILE A 169 2.66 -0.51 12.68
N THR A 170 3.87 -0.91 12.32
CA THR A 170 4.60 -2.00 13.01
C THR A 170 5.75 -1.38 13.79
N LEU A 171 5.70 -1.47 15.11
CA LEU A 171 6.82 -1.16 15.99
C LEU A 171 7.80 -2.34 15.99
N ARG A 172 9.09 -2.04 15.93
CA ARG A 172 10.19 -2.97 16.21
C ARG A 172 10.91 -2.53 17.47
N TRP A 173 11.12 -3.46 18.38
CA TRP A 173 11.83 -3.28 19.64
C TRP A 173 12.85 -4.42 19.75
N GLY A 174 14.13 -4.10 19.57
CA GLY A 174 15.17 -5.09 19.31
C GLY A 174 14.80 -5.93 18.08
N ASP A 175 14.64 -7.24 18.29
CA ASP A 175 14.23 -8.19 17.25
C ASP A 175 12.73 -8.51 17.26
N VAL A 176 11.98 -8.02 18.25
CA VAL A 176 10.56 -8.31 18.40
C VAL A 176 9.72 -7.23 17.72
N ARG A 177 8.57 -7.63 17.16
CA ARG A 177 7.65 -6.73 16.47
C ARG A 177 6.29 -6.69 17.15
N MET A 178 5.64 -5.53 17.08
CA MET A 178 4.29 -5.31 17.55
C MET A 178 3.52 -4.47 16.55
N ASP A 179 2.43 -5.03 16.04
CA ASP A 179 1.53 -4.30 15.15
C ASP A 179 0.51 -3.50 15.96
N LEU A 180 0.33 -2.25 15.57
CA LEU A 180 -0.70 -1.38 16.13
C LEU A 180 -2.01 -1.55 15.34
N PRO A 181 -3.16 -1.27 15.97
CA PRO A 181 -4.41 -1.17 15.24
C PRO A 181 -4.33 -0.15 14.09
N PRO A 182 -5.00 -0.39 12.95
CA PRO A 182 -5.00 0.56 11.83
C PRO A 182 -5.45 1.97 12.27
N LEU A 183 -4.78 2.99 11.74
CA LEU A 183 -5.01 4.37 12.15
C LEU A 183 -6.45 4.81 11.83
N LYS A 184 -7.14 5.36 12.82
CA LYS A 184 -8.48 5.93 12.64
C LYS A 184 -8.40 7.33 12.03
N ALA A 185 -9.44 7.72 11.28
CA ALA A 185 -9.49 9.04 10.64
C ALA A 185 -9.38 10.21 11.64
N GLU A 186 -9.93 10.05 12.83
CA GLU A 186 -9.86 11.03 13.93
C GLU A 186 -8.46 11.24 14.53
N ASN A 187 -7.53 10.31 14.27
CA ASN A 187 -6.15 10.33 14.76
C ASN A 187 -5.15 10.83 13.71
N VAL A 188 -5.60 11.09 12.48
CA VAL A 188 -4.75 11.66 11.43
C VAL A 188 -4.28 13.05 11.85
N GLY A 189 -2.98 13.32 11.72
CA GLY A 189 -2.35 14.57 12.13
C GLY A 189 -2.11 14.70 13.65
N LYS A 190 -2.33 13.62 14.42
CA LYS A 190 -2.07 13.59 15.87
C LYS A 190 -0.99 12.57 16.19
N ALA A 191 -0.25 12.81 17.26
CA ALA A 191 0.73 11.86 17.77
C ALA A 191 0.02 10.55 18.17
N VAL A 192 0.62 9.42 17.82
CA VAL A 192 0.15 8.09 18.21
C VAL A 192 0.84 7.72 19.52
N SER A 193 0.07 7.62 20.60
CA SER A 193 0.57 7.11 21.88
C SER A 193 0.28 5.63 22.00
N LEU A 194 1.28 4.86 22.42
CA LEU A 194 1.18 3.42 22.64
C LEU A 194 1.95 3.00 23.90
N ILE A 195 1.66 1.80 24.39
CA ILE A 195 2.39 1.19 25.49
C ILE A 195 2.98 -0.12 24.98
N VAL A 196 4.31 -0.24 25.01
CA VAL A 196 4.99 -1.51 24.75
C VAL A 196 4.74 -2.43 25.94
N PRO A 197 4.15 -3.62 25.73
CA PRO A 197 3.79 -4.49 26.83
C PRO A 197 5.05 -5.05 27.52
N PRO A 198 4.99 -5.33 28.84
CA PRO A 198 6.09 -5.93 29.59
C PRO A 198 6.68 -7.20 28.95
N THR A 199 5.82 -8.03 28.37
CA THR A 199 6.22 -9.29 27.74
C THR A 199 7.21 -9.04 26.61
N LEU A 200 6.92 -8.06 25.76
CA LEU A 200 7.78 -7.71 24.63
C LEU A 200 9.11 -7.11 25.09
N ILE A 201 9.08 -6.27 26.11
CA ILE A 201 10.29 -5.69 26.72
C ILE A 201 11.21 -6.78 27.28
N LEU A 202 10.63 -7.83 27.88
CA LEU A 202 11.39 -8.95 28.46
C LEU A 202 11.90 -9.93 27.39
N GLU A 203 11.12 -10.16 26.33
CA GLU A 203 11.45 -11.06 25.22
C GLU A 203 12.63 -10.56 24.37
N ALA A 204 12.75 -9.24 24.19
CA ALA A 204 13.86 -8.64 23.44
C ALA A 204 15.24 -8.77 24.11
N GLY A 205 15.31 -9.44 25.27
CA GLY A 205 16.57 -9.94 25.83
C GLY A 205 17.29 -8.93 26.73
N ARG A 206 18.34 -9.44 27.39
CA ARG A 206 19.20 -8.71 28.34
C ARG A 206 20.29 -7.91 27.62
N GLU A 207 20.03 -7.50 26.39
CA GLU A 207 20.98 -6.68 25.65
C GLU A 207 21.19 -5.38 26.40
N GLN A 208 22.43 -4.91 26.44
CA GLN A 208 22.76 -3.69 27.17
C GLN A 208 22.17 -2.43 26.50
N GLN A 209 21.72 -2.58 25.26
CA GLN A 209 21.14 -1.55 24.42
C GLN A 209 20.09 -2.18 23.51
N VAL A 210 18.95 -1.51 23.33
CA VAL A 210 17.85 -1.97 22.49
C VAL A 210 17.47 -0.88 21.51
N ASP A 211 17.39 -1.24 20.23
CA ASP A 211 16.93 -0.35 19.17
C ASP A 211 15.42 -0.37 19.06
N VAL A 212 14.81 0.81 19.03
CA VAL A 212 13.37 0.96 18.84
C VAL A 212 13.11 1.80 17.60
N THR A 213 12.38 1.23 16.65
CA THR A 213 11.97 1.89 15.41
C THR A 213 10.56 1.44 15.03
N TYR A 214 9.99 2.01 13.96
CA TYR A 214 8.71 1.62 13.41
C TYR A 214 8.71 1.79 11.89
N CYS A 215 7.79 1.11 11.21
CA CYS A 215 7.48 1.38 9.82
C CYS A 215 5.96 1.43 9.63
N ILE A 216 5.53 2.03 8.53
CA ILE A 216 4.12 2.21 8.17
C ILE A 216 3.87 1.56 6.80
N ILE A 217 2.77 0.83 6.71
CA ILE A 217 2.18 0.40 5.45
C ILE A 217 0.83 1.10 5.30
N ASP A 218 0.65 1.85 4.21
CA ASP A 218 -0.64 2.50 3.96
C ASP A 218 -1.67 1.57 3.33
N ARG A 219 -2.91 2.06 3.23
CA ARG A 219 -4.04 1.32 2.65
C ARG A 219 -3.82 0.74 1.24
N VAL A 220 -2.92 1.32 0.44
CA VAL A 220 -2.61 0.86 -0.93
C VAL A 220 -1.29 0.09 -1.00
N GLY A 221 -0.69 -0.23 0.15
CA GLY A 221 0.53 -1.01 0.26
C GLY A 221 1.82 -0.22 0.09
N ASN A 222 1.79 1.12 0.12
CA ASN A 222 3.04 1.89 0.16
C ASN A 222 3.72 1.68 1.52
N ASN A 223 5.00 1.36 1.48
CA ASN A 223 5.82 1.11 2.66
C ASN A 223 6.74 2.31 2.92
N SER A 224 6.71 2.85 4.14
CA SER A 224 7.49 4.02 4.55
C SER A 224 8.98 3.76 4.70
N ARG A 225 9.42 2.50 4.70
CA ARG A 225 10.67 2.03 5.32
C ARG A 225 10.73 2.30 6.83
N TRP A 226 11.82 1.90 7.47
CA TRP A 226 11.98 2.08 8.92
C TRP A 226 12.21 3.54 9.24
N ALA A 227 11.65 4.04 10.33
CA ALA A 227 12.04 5.33 10.88
C ALA A 227 13.45 5.25 11.47
N PRO A 228 14.12 6.40 11.72
CA PRO A 228 15.37 6.40 12.46
C PRO A 228 15.22 5.72 13.82
N ALA A 229 16.12 4.78 14.08
CA ALA A 229 16.09 4.01 15.31
C ALA A 229 16.45 4.90 16.51
N ARG A 230 15.78 4.65 17.64
CA ARG A 230 16.15 5.19 18.93
C ARG A 230 16.78 4.09 19.76
N GLU A 231 18.04 4.30 20.11
CA GLU A 231 18.76 3.42 21.03
C GLU A 231 18.33 3.67 22.48
N ILE A 232 18.05 2.60 23.21
CA ILE A 232 17.70 2.65 24.64
C ILE A 232 18.70 1.79 25.41
N ASN A 233 19.45 2.42 26.31
CA ASN A 233 20.34 1.70 27.22
C ASN A 233 19.52 0.91 28.24
N VAL A 234 19.79 -0.38 28.40
CA VAL A 234 19.17 -1.22 29.43
C VAL A 234 20.08 -1.21 30.64
N ASN A 235 19.72 -0.42 31.65
CA ASN A 235 20.51 -0.35 32.87
C ASN A 235 20.16 -1.54 33.78
N THR A 236 20.87 -2.66 33.61
CA THR A 236 20.75 -3.84 34.47
C THR A 236 21.47 -3.64 35.81
N GLN A 237 21.25 -2.53 36.51
CA GLN A 237 21.46 -2.50 37.97
C GLN A 237 20.28 -3.21 38.65
N VAL A 238 20.13 -4.50 38.35
CA VAL A 238 19.41 -5.40 39.23
C VAL A 238 20.36 -5.65 40.39
N ASN A 239 20.07 -5.01 41.52
CA ASN A 239 20.67 -5.18 42.85
C ASN A 239 21.60 -6.41 42.96
N ARG A 240 22.92 -6.18 42.96
CA ARG A 240 23.84 -7.06 43.71
C ARG A 240 23.57 -6.83 45.19
N CYS A 241 22.58 -7.52 45.71
CA CYS A 241 22.46 -7.79 47.14
C CYS A 241 22.58 -9.30 47.30
N GLN A 242 23.82 -9.77 47.31
CA GLN A 242 24.33 -10.86 48.13
C GLN A 242 25.83 -10.66 48.26
#